data_AF-A0AAU5YKT4-F1
#
_entry.id   AF-A0AAU5YKT4-F1
#
_cell.length_a   1.000
_cell.length_b   1.000
_cell.length_c   1.000
_cell.angle_alpha   90.00
_cell.angle_beta   90.00
_cell.angle_gamma   90.00
#
_symmetry.space_group_name_H-M   'P 1'
#
loop_
_entity.id
_entity.type
_entity.pdbx_description
1 polymer ?
#
loop_
_entity_poly.entity_id
_entity_poly.type
_entity_poly.pdbx_seq_one_letter_code
_entity_poly.pdbx_strand_id
1 'polypeptide(L)' 'MSRRRYVARGVPGGYRIWDNRGRRWWGDLYELCPDDLLVELNGQADPERITALLRHHRARKR' A
#
# COMPACT_ATOMS: atom_id res chain seq x y z
N MET A 1 11.10 8.56 15.10
CA MET A 1 10.41 7.57 14.24
C MET A 1 10.78 7.85 12.80
N SER A 2 11.47 6.92 12.11
CA SER A 2 11.71 7.06 10.67
C SER A 2 10.36 7.21 9.97
N ARG A 3 10.18 8.27 9.19
CA ARG A 3 8.92 8.58 8.51
C ARG A 3 8.75 7.56 7.39
N ARG A 4 8.07 6.43 7.68
CA ARG A 4 7.78 5.33 6.73
C ARG A 4 7.38 5.92 5.38
N ARG A 5 8.04 5.47 4.31
CA ARG A 5 7.80 6.01 2.96
C ARG A 5 6.35 5.76 2.54
N TYR A 6 5.88 4.55 2.72
CA TYR A 6 4.52 4.17 2.36
C TYR A 6 3.69 3.98 3.63
N VAL A 7 2.55 4.63 3.67
CA VAL A 7 1.60 4.54 4.77
C VAL A 7 0.25 4.23 4.21
N ALA A 8 -0.40 3.36 4.93
CA ALA A 8 -1.57 2.68 4.52
C ALA A 8 -2.73 3.47 5.20
N ARG A 9 -3.70 4.01 4.42
CA ARG A 9 -4.75 4.93 4.92
C ARG A 9 -6.16 4.57 4.45
N GLY A 10 -7.10 4.56 5.40
CA GLY A 10 -8.53 4.45 5.13
C GLY A 10 -9.07 5.70 4.42
N VAL A 11 -9.88 5.49 3.40
CA VAL A 11 -10.55 6.52 2.60
C VAL A 11 -12.00 6.07 2.30
N PRO A 12 -12.91 6.98 1.93
CA PRO A 12 -14.24 6.56 1.45
C PRO A 12 -14.11 5.54 0.31
N GLY A 13 -14.79 4.40 0.45
CA GLY A 13 -14.71 3.28 -0.50
C GLY A 13 -13.57 2.28 -0.24
N GLY A 14 -12.82 2.41 0.87
CA GLY A 14 -11.85 1.41 1.32
C GLY A 14 -10.51 2.02 1.71
N TYR A 15 -9.47 1.69 0.95
CA TYR A 15 -8.09 1.93 1.36
C TYR A 15 -7.15 2.33 0.24
N ARG A 16 -6.21 3.24 0.54
CA ARG A 16 -5.12 3.64 -0.37
C ARG A 16 -3.80 3.79 0.35
N ILE A 17 -2.72 3.69 -0.43
CA ILE A 17 -1.36 3.93 0.07
C ILE A 17 -0.95 5.37 -0.19
N TRP A 18 -0.52 6.06 0.85
CA TRP A 18 0.11 7.36 0.83
C TRP A 18 1.63 7.23 0.73
N ASP A 19 2.24 7.82 -0.30
CA ASP A 19 3.70 7.99 -0.40
C ASP A 19 4.09 9.30 0.28
N ASN A 20 4.73 9.20 1.44
CA ASN A 20 5.23 10.33 2.22
C ASN A 20 6.38 11.10 1.54
N ARG A 21 7.13 10.43 0.66
CA ARG A 21 8.24 11.03 -0.09
C ARG A 21 7.70 11.79 -1.31
N GLY A 22 6.80 11.15 -2.07
CA GLY A 22 6.15 11.75 -3.23
C GLY A 22 4.98 12.67 -2.91
N ARG A 23 4.52 12.69 -1.64
CA ARG A 23 3.33 13.42 -1.15
C ARG A 23 2.09 13.20 -2.01
N ARG A 24 1.86 11.94 -2.40
CA ARG A 24 0.78 11.54 -3.30
C ARG A 24 0.21 10.18 -2.95
N TRP A 25 -1.00 9.90 -3.41
CA TRP A 25 -1.55 8.55 -3.41
C TRP A 25 -0.80 7.67 -4.41
N TRP A 26 -0.54 6.42 -4.00
CA TRP A 26 0.13 5.41 -4.80
C TRP A 26 -0.74 4.16 -4.90
N GLY A 27 -0.80 3.57 -6.09
CA GLY A 27 -1.62 2.40 -6.38
C GLY A 27 -3.13 2.69 -6.49
N ASP A 28 -3.88 1.60 -6.59
CA ASP A 28 -5.33 1.59 -6.77
C ASP A 28 -6.07 1.74 -5.43
N LEU A 29 -7.40 1.97 -5.50
CA LEU A 29 -8.29 1.84 -4.35
C LEU A 29 -8.55 0.36 -4.10
N TYR A 30 -8.32 -0.08 -2.87
CA TYR A 30 -8.66 -1.42 -2.42
C TYR A 30 -9.89 -1.34 -1.51
N GLU A 31 -10.96 -2.07 -1.83
CA GLU A 31 -12.15 -2.12 -0.97
C GLU A 31 -11.82 -2.72 0.40
N LEU A 32 -10.97 -3.76 0.39
CA LEU A 32 -10.41 -4.40 1.57
C LEU A 32 -8.89 -4.32 1.50
N CYS A 33 -8.23 -3.95 2.61
CA CYS A 33 -6.77 -3.90 2.67
C CYS A 33 -6.22 -5.33 2.68
N PRO A 34 -5.40 -5.74 1.70
CA PRO A 34 -4.81 -7.07 1.70
C PRO A 34 -3.86 -7.27 2.89
N ASP A 35 -3.99 -8.39 3.60
CA ASP A 35 -3.23 -8.65 4.82
C ASP A 35 -1.72 -8.70 4.59
N ASP A 36 -1.27 -9.30 3.49
CA ASP A 36 0.14 -9.38 3.09
C ASP A 36 0.75 -7.98 2.86
N LEU A 37 -0.02 -7.10 2.23
CA LEU A 37 0.36 -5.71 2.01
C LEU A 37 0.38 -4.91 3.31
N LEU A 38 -0.59 -5.14 4.20
CA LEU A 38 -0.64 -4.52 5.53
C LEU A 38 0.56 -4.94 6.38
N VAL A 39 0.92 -6.23 6.37
CA VAL A 39 2.07 -6.78 7.08
C VAL A 39 3.36 -6.14 6.60
N GLU A 40 3.57 -6.05 5.29
CA GLU A 40 4.77 -5.43 4.72
C GLU A 40 4.86 -3.94 5.06
N LEU A 41 3.74 -3.20 4.95
CA LEU A 41 3.68 -1.77 5.26
C LEU A 41 3.97 -1.46 6.73
N ASN A 42 3.57 -2.34 7.64
CA ASN A 42 3.82 -2.19 9.07
C ASN A 42 5.20 -2.73 9.50
N GLY A 43 5.74 -3.71 8.77
CA GLY A 43 7.04 -4.34 8.99
C GLY A 43 8.21 -3.57 8.38
N GLN A 44 8.92 -4.21 7.44
CA GLN A 44 10.13 -3.66 6.81
C GLN A 44 9.84 -2.47 5.88
N ALA A 45 8.61 -2.39 5.35
CA ALA A 45 8.18 -1.39 4.39
C ALA A 45 9.09 -1.32 3.15
N ASP A 46 9.55 -2.49 2.68
CA ASP A 46 10.42 -2.62 1.52
C ASP A 46 9.69 -2.16 0.24
N PRO A 47 10.15 -1.09 -0.44
CA PRO A 47 9.53 -0.58 -1.66
C PRO A 47 9.38 -1.63 -2.77
N GLU A 48 10.34 -2.54 -2.91
CA GLU A 48 10.31 -3.55 -3.98
C GLU A 48 9.24 -4.60 -3.69
N ARG A 49 9.18 -5.10 -2.45
CA ARG A 49 8.14 -6.04 -2.01
C ARG A 49 6.75 -5.42 -2.12
N ILE A 50 6.58 -4.19 -1.66
CA ILE A 50 5.28 -3.48 -1.77
C ILE A 50 4.88 -3.37 -3.25
N THR A 51 5.81 -3.01 -4.14
CA THR A 51 5.52 -2.93 -5.58
C THR A 51 5.10 -4.30 -6.16
N ALA A 52 5.76 -5.38 -5.74
CA ALA A 52 5.42 -6.74 -6.18
C ALA A 52 4.02 -7.16 -5.69
N LEU A 53 3.69 -6.90 -4.42
CA LEU A 53 2.38 -7.17 -3.84
C LEU A 53 1.27 -6.39 -4.57
N LEU A 54 1.50 -5.11 -4.86
CA LEU A 54 0.53 -4.29 -5.61
C LEU A 54 0.27 -4.85 -7.01
N ARG A 55 1.31 -5.29 -7.74
CA ARG A 55 1.16 -5.93 -9.05
C ARG A 55 0.36 -7.22 -8.95
N HIS A 56 0.64 -8.03 -7.93
CA HIS A 56 -0.04 -9.29 -7.70
C HIS A 56 -1.54 -9.11 -7.41
N HIS A 57 -1.88 -8.18 -6.53
CA HIS A 57 -3.26 -7.84 -6.21
C HIS A 57 -3.99 -7.24 -7.41
N ARG A 58 -3.33 -6.41 -8.22
CA ARG A 58 -3.90 -5.87 -9.45
C ARG A 58 -4.22 -6.96 -10.48
N ALA A 59 -3.36 -7.96 -10.61
CA ALA A 59 -3.60 -9.10 -11.50
C ALA A 59 -4.78 -9.98 -11.04
N ARG A 60 -5.02 -10.06 -9.72
CA ARG A 60 -6.15 -10.81 -9.14
C ARG A 60 -7.47 -10.06 -9.12
N LYS A 61 -7.44 -8.73 -9.19
CA LYS A 61 -8.64 -7.88 -9.23
C LYS A 61 -9.36 -7.89 -10.59
N ARG A 62 -9.04 -8.85 -11.47
CA ARG A 62 -9.49 -8.93 -12.85
C ARG A 62 -10.68 -9.86 -13.01
#